data_AF-A0A970UQS0-F1
#
_entry.id   AF-A0A970UQS0-F1
#
_cell.length_a   1.000
_cell.length_b   1.000
_cell.length_c   1.000
_cell.angle_alpha   90.00
_cell.angle_beta   90.00
_cell.angle_gamma   90.00
#
_symmetry.space_group_name_H-M   'P 1'
#
loop_
_entity.id
_entity.type
_entity.pdbx_description
1 polymer ?
#
loop_
_entity_poly.entity_id
_entity_poly.type
_entity_poly.pdbx_seq_one_letter_code
_entity_poly.pdbx_strand_id
1 'polypeptide(L)' 'GPNTAKAAEALGLRIDVRVPSPECPSMSMALDSFLRDACKKSSK' A
#
# COMPACT_ATOMS: atom_id res chain seq x y z
N GLY A 1 5.58 -7.84 -7.45
CA GLY A 1 5.55 -9.30 -7.24
C GLY A 1 5.67 -9.61 -5.76
N PRO A 2 5.17 -10.77 -5.28
CA PRO A 2 5.06 -11.09 -3.85
C PRO A 2 6.38 -11.11 -3.08
N ASN A 3 7.51 -11.06 -3.78
CA ASN A 3 8.85 -11.06 -3.19
C ASN A 3 9.18 -9.74 -2.47
N THR A 4 8.69 -8.60 -2.95
CA THR A 4 8.97 -7.29 -2.35
C THR A 4 8.29 -7.12 -0.99
N ALA A 5 7.05 -7.61 -0.85
CA ALA A 5 6.32 -7.55 0.41
C ALA A 5 7.00 -8.43 1.48
N LYS A 6 7.35 -9.68 1.12
CA LYS A 6 8.08 -10.57 2.03
C LYS A 6 9.45 -10.02 2.45
N ALA A 7 10.18 -9.41 1.51
CA ALA A 7 11.46 -8.77 1.82
C ALA A 7 11.27 -7.58 2.78
N ALA A 8 10.24 -6.77 2.60
CA ALA A 8 9.93 -5.67 3.51
C ALA A 8 9.54 -6.16 4.92
N GLU A 9 8.72 -7.21 5.03
CA GLU A 9 8.39 -7.83 6.33
C GLU A 9 9.62 -8.40 7.03
N ALA A 10 10.51 -9.07 6.29
CA ALA A 10 11.75 -9.64 6.84
C ALA A 10 12.74 -8.56 7.32
N LEU A 11 12.68 -7.36 6.74
CA LEU A 11 13.48 -6.20 7.15
C LEU A 11 12.82 -5.39 8.28
N GLY A 12 11.68 -5.82 8.81
CA GLY A 12 10.94 -5.08 9.84
C GLY A 12 10.33 -3.77 9.33
N LEU A 13 10.20 -3.61 8.01
CA LEU A 13 9.58 -2.44 7.41
C LEU A 13 8.05 -2.55 7.53
N ARG A 14 7.43 -1.48 7.99
CA ARG A 14 5.98 -1.39 8.07
C ARG A 14 5.39 -1.30 6.66
N ILE A 15 4.47 -2.20 6.34
CA ILE A 15 3.76 -2.23 5.05
C ILE A 15 2.33 -1.74 5.27
N ASP A 16 2.06 -0.48 4.93
CA ASP A 16 0.71 0.09 5.02
C ASP A 16 -0.13 -0.22 3.76
N VAL A 17 0.50 -0.62 2.65
CA VAL A 17 -0.18 -0.92 1.37
C VAL A 17 0.37 -2.22 0.78
N ARG A 18 -0.46 -3.26 0.72
CA ARG A 18 -0.12 -4.57 0.12
C ARG A 18 -0.67 -4.68 -1.31
N VAL A 19 0.21 -4.89 -2.27
CA VAL A 19 -0.10 -5.03 -3.71
C VAL A 19 0.66 -6.24 -4.27
N PRO A 20 0.10 -7.03 -5.20
CA PRO A 20 -1.25 -6.93 -5.77
C PRO A 20 -2.30 -7.53 -4.84
N SER A 21 -3.40 -6.81 -4.64
CA SER A 21 -4.60 -7.27 -3.92
C SER A 21 -5.80 -7.27 -4.88
N PRO A 22 -6.85 -8.08 -4.66
CA PRO A 22 -7.99 -8.16 -5.58
C PRO A 22 -8.70 -6.80 -5.77
N GLU A 23 -8.59 -5.93 -4.78
CA GLU A 23 -9.14 -4.57 -4.72
C GLU A 23 -8.23 -3.54 -5.42
N CYS A 24 -6.93 -3.80 -5.51
CA CYS A 24 -5.92 -2.94 -6.10
C CYS A 24 -4.91 -3.76 -6.92
N PRO A 25 -5.21 -4.05 -8.21
CA PRO A 25 -4.37 -4.89 -9.06
C PRO A 25 -3.03 -4.25 -9.43
N SER A 26 -2.90 -2.92 -9.29
CA SER A 26 -1.75 -2.14 -9.76
C SER A 26 -1.16 -1.26 -8.65
N MET A 27 0.17 -1.09 -8.66
CA MET A 27 0.88 -0.22 -7.71
C MET A 27 0.38 1.23 -7.75
N SER A 28 0.15 1.79 -8.94
CA SER A 28 -0.34 3.16 -9.10
C SER A 28 -1.74 3.36 -8.52
N MET A 29 -2.63 2.37 -8.65
CA MET A 29 -3.99 2.42 -8.11
C MET A 29 -3.98 2.36 -6.58
N ALA A 30 -3.09 1.56 -6.01
CA ALA A 30 -2.91 1.48 -4.56
C ALA A 30 -2.37 2.81 -3.99
N LEU A 31 -1.47 3.48 -4.70
CA LEU A 31 -0.98 4.82 -4.32
C LEU A 31 -2.08 5.88 -4.39
N ASP A 32 -2.89 5.91 -5.47
CA ASP A 32 -4.01 6.86 -5.58
C ASP A 32 -5.02 6.68 -4.43
N SER A 33 -5.39 5.43 -4.13
CA SER A 33 -6.28 5.09 -3.03
C SER A 33 -5.70 5.51 -1.67
N PHE A 34 -4.42 5.20 -1.41
CA PHE A 34 -3.75 5.58 -0.17
C PHE A 34 -3.68 7.10 0.01
N LEU A 35 -3.31 7.84 -1.04
CA LEU A 35 -3.23 9.30 -1.00
C LEU A 35 -4.61 9.93 -0.77
N ARG A 36 -5.66 9.41 -1.41
CA ARG A 36 -7.04 9.86 -1.18
C ARG A 36 -7.49 9.64 0.26
N ASP A 37 -7.22 8.46 0.81
CA ASP A 37 -7.61 8.11 2.17
C ASP A 37 -6.82 8.92 3.21
N ALA A 38 -5.52 9.15 2.96
CA ALA A 38 -4.66 9.99 3.80
C ALA A 38 -5.10 11.47 3.77
N CYS A 39 -5.38 12.06 2.60
CA CYS A 39 -5.88 13.43 2.48
C CYS A 39 -7.29 13.60 3.07
N LYS A 40 -8.12 12.55 3.08
CA LYS A 40 -9.43 12.59 3.77
C LYS A 40 -9.29 12.65 5.29
N LYS A 41 -8.26 12.00 5.84
CA LYS A 41 -8.02 11.96 7.30
C LYS A 41 -7.41 13.24 7.86
N SER A 42 -6.69 14.03 7.06
CA SER A 42 -6.05 15.27 7.52
C SER A 42 -7.01 16.47 7.67
N SER A 43 -8.27 16.33 7.24
CA SER A 43 -9.27 17.41 7.30
C SER A 43 -10.25 17.28 8.49
N LYS A 44 -9.92 16.50 9.53
CA LYS A 44 -10.79 16.34 10.71
C LYS A 44 -10.16 16.91 11.97
#